data_AF-A0A1I6IMH7-F1
#
_entry.id   AF-A0A1I6IMH7-F1
#
_cell.length_a   1.000
_cell.length_b   1.000
_cell.length_c   1.000
_cell.angle_alpha   90.00
_cell.angle_beta   90.00
_cell.angle_gamma   90.00
#
_symmetry.space_group_name_H-M   'P 1'
#
loop_
_entity.id
_entity.type
_entity.pdbx_description
1 polymer ?
#
loop_
_entity_poly.entity_id
_entity_poly.type
_entity_poly.pdbx_seq_one_letter_code
_entity_poly.pdbx_strand_id
1 'polypeptide(L)'
;MDVATVTLEPWSPWPLLFPLLAVVAGAALTFLGQLRGRRWMRDIGAIVLVAGGLTAVLLLAFLSGTWDQAQRKDALIDLGYEQPTFGGGTGIVGGQPGDIDFTAVRDGEPVTGTLQWQGDDQWLVVEGSG
;
A
#
# COMPACT_ATOMS: atom_id res chain seq x y z
N MET A 1 -18.90 -6.24 24.16
CA MET A 1 -17.76 -5.99 23.27
C MET A 1 -17.95 -6.93 22.11
N ASP A 2 -18.46 -6.44 20.99
CA ASP A 2 -18.58 -7.26 19.79
C ASP A 2 -17.21 -7.30 19.13
N VAL A 3 -16.56 -8.45 19.27
CA VAL A 3 -15.22 -8.69 18.75
C VAL A 3 -15.39 -9.33 17.39
N ALA A 4 -15.12 -8.58 16.33
CA ALA A 4 -15.19 -9.07 14.95
C ALA A 4 -13.77 -9.24 14.39
N THR A 5 -13.53 -10.31 13.62
CA THR A 5 -12.26 -10.52 12.92
C THR A 5 -12.45 -10.21 11.44
N VAL A 6 -11.58 -9.39 10.87
CA VAL A 6 -11.56 -9.04 9.44
C VAL A 6 -10.27 -9.50 8.80
N THR A 7 -10.36 -9.88 7.53
CA THR A 7 -9.21 -10.21 6.70
C THR A 7 -8.88 -9.01 5.82
N LEU A 8 -7.64 -8.52 5.89
CA LEU A 8 -7.16 -7.42 5.05
C LEU A 8 -6.23 -8.00 3.98
N GLU A 9 -6.64 -7.94 2.71
CA GLU A 9 -5.85 -8.52 1.63
C GLU A 9 -4.46 -7.86 1.52
N PRO A 10 -3.40 -8.66 1.30
CA PRO A 10 -2.06 -8.13 1.14
C PRO A 10 -1.99 -7.27 -0.12
N TRP A 11 -1.07 -6.32 -0.10
CA TRP A 11 -0.87 -5.39 -1.21
C TRP A 11 -0.57 -6.12 -2.52
N SER A 12 -1.33 -5.78 -3.56
CA SER A 12 -1.12 -6.33 -4.90
C SER A 12 -0.15 -5.48 -5.73
N PRO A 13 1.00 -6.03 -6.18
CA PRO A 13 2.05 -5.28 -6.88
C PRO A 13 1.75 -5.01 -8.36
N TRP A 14 0.56 -5.33 -8.87
CA TRP A 14 0.25 -5.24 -10.31
C TRP A 14 0.58 -3.87 -10.95
N PRO A 15 0.42 -2.70 -10.28
CA PRO A 15 0.75 -1.42 -10.90
C PRO A 15 2.25 -1.26 -11.18
N LEU A 16 3.11 -2.03 -10.49
CA LEU A 16 4.56 -2.01 -10.72
C LEU A 16 4.98 -2.70 -12.01
N LEU A 17 4.10 -3.48 -12.65
CA LEU A 17 4.42 -4.14 -13.92
C LEU A 17 4.83 -3.13 -15.00
N PHE A 18 4.12 -2.02 -15.11
CA PHE A 18 4.41 -0.98 -16.12
C PHE A 18 5.78 -0.29 -15.94
N PRO A 19 6.12 0.25 -14.75
CA PRO A 19 7.44 0.84 -14.56
C PRO A 19 8.57 -0.20 -14.64
N LEU A 20 8.35 -1.46 -14.25
CA LEU A 20 9.33 -2.53 -14.47
C LEU A 20 9.58 -2.78 -15.96
N LEU A 21 8.53 -2.84 -16.78
CA LEU A 21 8.67 -2.98 -18.22
C LEU A 21 9.44 -1.79 -18.82
N ALA A 22 9.18 -0.56 -18.33
CA ALA A 22 9.93 0.62 -18.74
C ALA A 22 11.42 0.51 -18.37
N VAL A 23 11.74 0.05 -17.16
CA VAL A 23 13.13 -0.21 -16.72
C VAL A 23 13.83 -1.20 -17.65
N VAL A 24 13.17 -2.34 -17.95
CA VAL A 24 13.72 -3.37 -18.85
C VAL A 24 13.94 -2.82 -20.26
N ALA A 25 12.96 -2.09 -20.80
CA ALA A 25 13.07 -1.47 -22.12
C ALA A 25 14.18 -0.40 -22.17
N GLY A 26 14.28 0.44 -21.13
CA GLY A 26 15.32 1.44 -20.98
C GLY A 26 16.71 0.81 -20.96
N ALA A 27 16.90 -0.23 -20.13
CA ALA A 27 18.16 -0.97 -20.04
C ALA A 27 18.55 -1.60 -21.41
N ALA A 28 17.59 -2.22 -22.10
CA ALA A 28 17.82 -2.80 -23.42
C ALA A 28 18.24 -1.73 -24.45
N LEU A 29 17.56 -0.58 -24.47
CA LEU A 29 17.90 0.54 -25.35
C LEU A 29 19.29 1.12 -25.06
N THR A 30 19.64 1.28 -23.77
CA THR A 30 20.96 1.76 -23.36
C THR A 30 22.06 0.81 -23.85
N PHE A 31 21.89 -0.48 -23.59
CA PHE A 31 22.88 -1.50 -23.95
C PHE A 31 23.02 -1.65 -25.48
N LEU A 32 21.91 -1.75 -26.21
CA LEU A 32 21.92 -1.83 -27.67
C LEU A 32 22.45 -0.54 -28.32
N GLY A 33 22.14 0.62 -27.74
CA GLY A 33 22.68 1.91 -28.18
C GLY A 33 24.20 1.95 -28.03
N GLN A 34 24.73 1.43 -26.93
CA GLN A 34 26.17 1.32 -26.68
C GLN A 34 26.85 0.34 -27.64
N LEU A 35 26.29 -0.87 -27.82
CA LEU A 35 26.82 -1.87 -28.75
C LEU A 35 26.84 -1.40 -30.21
N ARG A 36 25.81 -0.65 -30.63
CA ARG A 36 25.69 -0.16 -32.01
C ARG A 36 26.32 1.21 -32.23
N GLY A 37 26.97 1.80 -31.24
CA GLY A 37 27.56 3.15 -31.32
C GLY A 37 26.53 4.27 -31.56
N ARG A 38 25.25 4.03 -31.27
CA ARG A 38 24.15 4.98 -31.50
C ARG A 38 23.85 5.77 -30.24
N ARG A 39 24.43 6.96 -30.15
CA ARG A 39 24.30 7.87 -28.99
C ARG A 39 22.84 8.18 -28.62
N TRP A 40 21.98 8.44 -29.61
CA TRP A 40 20.57 8.78 -29.35
C TRP A 40 19.81 7.62 -28.67
N MET A 41 20.02 6.37 -29.10
CA MET A 41 19.39 5.21 -28.47
C MET A 41 19.85 5.03 -27.02
N ARG A 42 21.15 5.25 -26.78
CA ARG A 42 21.73 5.14 -25.45
C ARG A 42 21.14 6.19 -24.51
N ASP A 43 21.08 7.44 -24.95
CA ASP A 43 20.67 8.57 -24.14
C ASP A 43 19.14 8.49 -23.85
N ILE A 44 18.31 8.11 -24.82
CA ILE A 44 16.88 7.83 -24.58
C ILE A 44 16.71 6.64 -23.63
N GLY A 45 17.44 5.54 -23.86
CA GLY A 45 17.40 4.37 -22.99
C GLY A 45 17.72 4.71 -21.54
N ALA A 46 18.73 5.55 -21.30
CA ALA A 46 19.11 5.99 -19.97
C ALA A 46 18.01 6.82 -19.30
N ILE A 47 17.36 7.73 -20.04
CA ILE A 47 16.23 8.51 -19.54
C ILE A 47 15.06 7.59 -19.15
N VAL A 48 14.68 6.66 -20.03
CA VAL A 48 13.58 5.71 -19.77
C VAL A 48 13.90 4.81 -18.59
N LEU A 49 15.14 4.34 -18.48
CA LEU A 49 15.60 3.51 -17.37
C LEU A 49 15.48 4.24 -16.03
N VAL A 50 15.99 5.48 -15.95
CA VAL A 50 15.95 6.28 -14.72
C VAL A 50 14.51 6.67 -14.39
N ALA A 51 13.74 7.12 -15.35
CA ALA A 51 12.33 7.50 -15.15
C ALA A 51 11.49 6.30 -14.70
N GLY A 52 11.66 5.13 -15.33
CA GLY A 52 10.99 3.90 -14.93
C GLY A 52 11.37 3.46 -13.52
N GLY A 53 12.66 3.51 -13.17
CA GLY A 53 13.15 3.16 -11.84
C GLY A 53 12.60 4.09 -10.75
N LEU A 54 12.63 5.41 -10.99
CA LEU A 54 12.04 6.38 -10.07
C LEU A 54 10.53 6.18 -9.94
N THR A 55 9.84 5.92 -11.04
CA THR A 55 8.40 5.66 -11.03
C THR A 55 8.06 4.39 -10.23
N ALA A 56 8.84 3.30 -10.37
CA ALA A 56 8.65 2.09 -9.59
C ALA A 56 8.80 2.34 -8.09
N VAL A 57 9.84 3.08 -7.69
CA VAL A 57 10.07 3.43 -6.27
C VAL A 57 8.94 4.29 -5.71
N LEU A 58 8.52 5.32 -6.45
CA LEU A 58 7.42 6.18 -6.03
C LEU A 58 6.10 5.41 -5.93
N LEU A 59 5.76 4.62 -6.96
CA LEU A 59 4.54 3.82 -6.95
C LEU A 59 4.56 2.80 -5.81
N LEU A 60 5.69 2.14 -5.54
CA LEU A 60 5.79 1.23 -4.41
C LEU A 60 5.54 1.96 -3.07
N ALA A 61 6.09 3.15 -2.88
CA ALA A 61 5.92 3.93 -1.65
C ALA A 61 4.48 4.45 -1.47
N PHE A 62 3.85 4.96 -2.54
CA PHE A 62 2.53 5.60 -2.46
C PHE A 62 1.36 4.62 -2.58
N LEU A 63 1.45 3.62 -3.47
CA LEU A 63 0.36 2.66 -3.67
C LEU A 63 0.24 1.67 -2.51
N SER A 64 1.35 1.31 -1.86
CA SER A 64 1.29 0.45 -0.68
C SER A 64 0.49 1.11 0.44
N GLY A 65 0.76 2.38 0.74
CA GLY A 65 0.04 3.13 1.77
C GLY A 65 -1.44 3.40 1.43
N THR A 66 -1.74 3.75 0.19
CA THR A 66 -3.14 4.02 -0.24
C THR A 66 -3.99 2.75 -0.30
N TRP A 67 -3.43 1.63 -0.74
CA TRP A 67 -4.11 0.33 -0.72
C TRP A 67 -4.46 -0.10 0.69
N ASP A 68 -3.49 -0.02 1.60
CA ASP A 68 -3.64 -0.40 3.00
C ASP A 68 -4.74 0.42 3.70
N GLN A 69 -4.82 1.72 3.41
CA GLN A 69 -5.92 2.57 3.89
C GLN A 69 -7.29 2.19 3.28
N ALA A 70 -7.35 1.92 1.98
CA ALA A 70 -8.59 1.56 1.30
C ALA A 70 -9.16 0.24 1.82
N GLN A 71 -8.33 -0.80 1.94
CA GLN A 71 -8.74 -2.10 2.45
C GLN A 71 -9.27 -2.04 3.89
N ARG A 72 -8.59 -1.31 4.78
CA ARG A 72 -9.07 -1.11 6.16
C ARG A 72 -10.42 -0.42 6.21
N LYS A 73 -10.62 0.56 5.32
CA LYS A 73 -11.87 1.30 5.21
C LYS A 73 -13.00 0.37 4.78
N ASP A 74 -12.79 -0.41 3.72
CA ASP A 74 -13.77 -1.33 3.17
C ASP A 74 -14.13 -2.44 4.18
N ALA A 75 -13.15 -3.00 4.88
CA ALA A 75 -13.38 -4.01 5.92
C ALA A 75 -14.23 -3.50 7.10
N LEU A 76 -14.04 -2.25 7.53
CA LEU A 76 -14.88 -1.65 8.57
C LEU A 76 -16.28 -1.30 8.03
N ILE A 77 -16.40 -0.86 6.78
CA ILE A 77 -17.70 -0.62 6.14
C ILE A 77 -18.53 -1.91 6.06
N ASP A 78 -17.90 -3.03 5.72
CA ASP A 78 -18.57 -4.35 5.68
C ASP A 78 -19.08 -4.80 7.05
N LEU A 79 -18.46 -4.32 8.14
CA LEU A 79 -18.92 -4.54 9.51
C LEU A 79 -20.02 -3.55 9.96
N GLY A 80 -20.42 -2.62 9.11
CA GLY A 80 -21.45 -1.62 9.40
C GLY A 80 -20.93 -0.31 9.99
N TYR A 81 -19.61 -0.07 9.96
CA TYR A 81 -19.05 1.23 10.33
C TYR A 81 -19.09 2.22 9.16
N GLU A 82 -19.52 3.43 9.42
CA GLU A 82 -19.56 4.53 8.47
C GLU A 82 -18.36 5.45 8.65
N GLN A 83 -17.84 5.96 7.52
CA GLN A 83 -16.77 6.96 7.47
C GLN A 83 -15.56 6.65 8.38
N PRO A 84 -15.00 5.42 8.34
CA PRO A 84 -13.88 5.11 9.21
C PRO A 84 -12.66 5.96 8.84
N THR A 85 -12.06 6.55 9.86
CA THR A 85 -10.83 7.33 9.81
C THR A 85 -9.81 6.66 10.70
N PHE A 86 -8.53 6.69 10.29
CA PHE A 86 -7.46 5.99 10.97
C PHE A 86 -6.51 7.01 11.60
N GLY A 87 -6.24 6.82 12.90
CA GLY A 87 -5.29 7.61 13.67
C GLY A 87 -3.86 7.05 13.55
N GLY A 88 -2.92 7.70 14.25
CA GLY A 88 -1.54 7.19 14.34
C GLY A 88 -1.51 5.84 15.04
N GLY A 89 -1.05 4.80 14.34
CA GLY A 89 -0.79 3.49 14.94
C GLY A 89 0.56 3.45 15.66
N THR A 90 0.80 2.37 16.41
CA THR A 90 2.07 2.16 17.14
C THR A 90 3.29 1.93 16.23
N GLY A 91 3.12 1.98 14.90
CA GLY A 91 4.17 1.74 13.92
C GLY A 91 4.51 0.25 13.80
N ILE A 92 5.66 -0.08 13.24
CA ILE A 92 6.15 -1.46 13.22
C ILE A 92 6.96 -1.71 14.51
N VAL A 93 6.48 -2.59 15.38
CA VAL A 93 7.18 -2.97 16.61
C VAL A 93 7.72 -4.38 16.43
N GLY A 94 9.05 -4.54 16.46
CA GLY A 94 9.68 -5.87 16.37
C GLY A 94 9.48 -6.61 15.04
N GLY A 95 9.15 -5.90 13.95
CA GLY A 95 8.84 -6.49 12.65
C GLY A 95 7.37 -6.89 12.46
N GLN A 96 6.52 -6.60 13.44
CA GLN A 96 5.07 -6.84 13.40
C GLN A 96 4.32 -5.52 13.16
N PRO A 97 3.21 -5.53 12.39
CA PRO A 97 2.30 -4.40 12.32
C PRO A 97 1.79 -4.08 13.73
N GLY A 98 1.99 -2.85 14.17
CA GLY A 98 1.41 -2.37 15.41
C GLY A 98 -0.08 -2.12 15.29
N ASP A 99 -0.73 -2.01 16.43
CA ASP A 99 -2.15 -1.69 16.55
C ASP A 99 -2.48 -0.35 15.86
N ILE A 100 -3.65 -0.32 15.22
CA ILE A 100 -4.12 0.84 14.45
C ILE A 100 -5.40 1.35 15.07
N ASP A 101 -5.37 2.57 15.58
CA ASP A 101 -6.55 3.22 16.10
C ASP A 101 -7.45 3.72 14.96
N PHE A 102 -8.77 3.59 15.14
CA PHE A 102 -9.77 4.09 14.22
C PHE A 102 -10.89 4.82 14.95
N THR A 103 -11.48 5.78 14.25
CA THR A 103 -12.74 6.43 14.63
C THR A 103 -13.71 6.30 13.48
N ALA A 104 -14.93 5.87 13.77
CA ALA A 104 -15.99 5.67 12.79
C ALA A 104 -17.34 6.07 13.39
N VAL A 105 -18.41 5.95 12.61
CA VAL A 105 -19.79 6.07 13.09
C VAL A 105 -20.46 4.70 12.98
N ARG A 106 -21.16 4.24 14.01
CA ARG A 106 -21.95 3.00 13.97
C ARG A 106 -23.34 3.30 14.51
N ASP A 107 -24.38 2.95 13.75
CA ASP A 107 -25.77 3.21 14.11
C ASP A 107 -26.06 4.68 14.47
N GLY A 108 -25.32 5.62 13.85
CA GLY A 108 -25.44 7.06 14.08
C GLY A 108 -24.61 7.62 15.25
N GLU A 109 -23.92 6.77 16.01
CA GLU A 109 -23.07 7.18 17.14
C GLU A 109 -21.58 7.11 16.77
N PRO A 110 -20.75 8.08 17.20
CA PRO A 110 -19.31 8.00 17.01
C PRO A 110 -18.72 6.89 17.88
N VAL A 111 -17.94 6.00 17.26
CA VAL A 111 -17.24 4.89 17.91
C VAL A 111 -15.75 5.04 17.67
N THR A 112 -14.97 4.82 18.73
CA THR A 112 -13.51 4.70 18.65
C THR A 112 -13.14 3.26 18.92
N GLY A 113 -12.14 2.75 18.22
CA GLY A 113 -11.64 1.40 18.44
C GLY A 113 -10.23 1.23 17.91
N THR A 114 -9.77 -0.02 17.99
CA THR A 114 -8.42 -0.40 17.58
C THR A 114 -8.50 -1.68 16.74
N LEU A 115 -7.75 -1.71 15.64
CA LEU A 115 -7.47 -2.91 14.87
C LEU A 115 -6.21 -3.55 15.44
N GLN A 116 -6.36 -4.74 16.03
CA GLN A 116 -5.25 -5.50 16.62
C GLN A 116 -4.83 -6.62 15.69
N TRP A 117 -3.57 -6.65 15.29
CA TRP A 117 -3.04 -7.66 14.39
C TRP A 117 -3.01 -9.04 15.08
N GLN A 118 -3.63 -10.05 14.45
CA GLN A 118 -3.71 -11.43 14.98
C GLN A 118 -2.74 -12.40 14.30
N GLY A 119 -1.98 -11.94 13.31
CA GLY A 119 -1.13 -12.76 12.46
C GLY A 119 -1.61 -12.76 11.01
N ASP A 120 -0.66 -12.92 10.08
CA ASP A 120 -0.90 -12.89 8.64
C ASP A 120 -1.76 -11.68 8.23
N ASP A 121 -2.90 -11.95 7.59
CA ASP A 121 -3.86 -10.96 7.09
C ASP A 121 -5.05 -10.75 8.05
N GLN A 122 -5.01 -11.31 9.26
CA GLN A 122 -6.13 -11.28 10.22
C GLN A 122 -6.01 -10.13 11.22
N TRP A 123 -7.11 -9.40 11.40
CA TRP A 123 -7.21 -8.24 12.28
C TRP A 123 -8.44 -8.34 13.17
N LEU A 124 -8.26 -8.11 14.45
CA LEU A 124 -9.33 -8.06 15.43
C LEU A 124 -9.83 -6.62 15.58
N VAL A 125 -11.11 -6.41 15.38
CA VAL A 125 -11.78 -5.13 15.62
C VAL A 125 -12.23 -5.10 17.07
N VAL A 126 -11.63 -4.19 17.84
CA VAL A 126 -11.95 -3.99 19.25
C VAL A 126 -12.46 -2.56 19.43
N GLU A 127 -13.73 -2.41 19.74
CA GLU A 127 -14.29 -1.11 20.12
C GLU A 127 -13.74 -0.71 21.50
N GLY A 128 -13.17 0.49 21.58
CA GLY A 128 -12.73 1.08 22.84
C GLY A 128 -13.93 1.67 23.56
N SER A 129 -14.10 1.34 24.83
CA SER A 129 -14.97 2.15 25.70
C SER A 129 -14.31 3.53 25.84
N GLY A 130 -14.99 4.58 25.36
CA GLY A 130 -14.62 5.96 25.65
C GLY A 130 -14.53 6.24 27.14
#